data_AF-A0A2J8XCT4-F1
#
_entry.id   AF-A0A2J8XCT4-F1
#
_cell.length_a   1.000
_cell.length_b   1.000
_cell.length_c   1.000
_cell.angle_alpha   90.00
_cell.angle_beta   90.00
_cell.angle_gamma   90.00
#
_symmetry.space_group_name_H-M   'P 1'
#
loop_
_entity.id
_entity.type
_entity.pdbx_description
1 polymer ?
#
loop_
_entity_poly.entity_id
_entity_poly.type
_entity_poly.pdbx_seq_one_letter_code
_entity_poly.pdbx_strand_id
1 'polypeptide(L)' 'MLKALFLTMLTLALVKSQDTEETITYTQCTDGYEWDPVRQQCKDIDECDIVPDACKGGMKCV' A
#
# COMPACT_ATOMS: atom_id res chain seq x y z
N MET A 1 45.02 9.04 1.60
CA MET A 1 44.07 10.17 1.63
C MET A 1 43.15 10.17 0.42
N LEU A 2 43.65 10.34 -0.81
CA LEU A 2 42.82 10.44 -2.02
C LEU A 2 41.97 9.18 -2.33
N LYS A 3 42.53 7.97 -2.17
CA LYS A 3 41.79 6.70 -2.35
C LYS A 3 40.61 6.54 -1.39
N ALA A 4 40.78 6.98 -0.14
CA ALA A 4 39.70 6.95 0.85
C ALA A 4 38.59 7.93 0.45
N LEU A 5 38.97 9.12 -0.05
CA LEU A 5 38.04 10.12 -0.57
C LEU A 5 37.20 9.59 -1.75
N PHE A 6 37.84 8.90 -2.69
CA PHE A 6 37.13 8.26 -3.82
C PHE A 6 36.17 7.16 -3.36
N LEU A 7 36.59 6.33 -2.40
CA LEU A 7 35.75 5.26 -1.86
C LEU A 7 34.51 5.84 -1.16
N THR A 8 34.69 6.91 -0.38
CA THR A 8 33.58 7.58 0.31
C THR A 8 32.61 8.27 -0.64
N MET A 9 33.09 8.83 -1.75
CA MET A 9 32.22 9.43 -2.76
C MET A 9 31.41 8.38 -3.51
N LEU A 10 32.00 7.22 -3.79
CA LEU A 10 31.33 6.11 -4.45
C LEU A 10 30.23 5.52 -3.56
N THR A 11 30.48 5.34 -2.26
CA THR A 11 29.47 4.83 -1.32
C THR A 11 28.32 5.81 -1.15
N LEU A 12 28.59 7.11 -1.08
CA LEU A 12 27.56 8.16 -1.02
C LEU A 12 26.68 8.21 -2.29
N ALA A 13 27.27 7.96 -3.46
CA ALA A 13 26.53 7.89 -4.72
C ALA A 13 25.61 6.66 -4.79
N LEU A 14 26.06 5.50 -4.28
CA LEU A 14 25.27 4.27 -4.27
C LEU A 14 24.11 4.28 -3.26
N VAL A 15 24.22 5.03 -2.15
CA VAL A 15 23.15 5.18 -1.15
C VAL A 15 21.99 6.07 -1.63
N LYS A 16 22.20 6.90 -2.66
CA LYS A 16 21.23 7.91 -3.11
C LYS A 16 20.03 7.36 -3.91
N SER A 17 19.92 6.05 -4.07
CA SER A 17 18.85 5.38 -4.82
C SER A 17 17.81 4.73 -3.91
N GLN A 18 17.38 5.42 -2.85
CA GLN A 18 16.07 5.13 -2.29
C GLN A 18 15.07 5.95 -3.10
N ASP A 19 14.55 5.32 -4.16
CA ASP A 19 13.32 5.78 -4.81
C ASP A 19 12.30 5.97 -3.69
N THR A 20 11.67 7.14 -3.66
CA THR A 20 10.63 7.40 -2.66
C THR A 20 9.48 6.50 -3.06
N GLU A 21 9.37 5.35 -2.39
CA GLU A 21 8.21 4.46 -2.48
C GLU A 21 6.99 5.36 -2.42
N GLU A 22 6.26 5.41 -3.54
CA GLU A 22 5.15 6.34 -3.74
C GLU A 22 4.33 6.30 -2.47
N THR A 23 4.29 7.41 -1.73
CA THR A 23 3.51 7.48 -0.50
C THR A 23 2.07 7.22 -0.90
N ILE A 24 1.62 5.98 -0.69
CA ILE A 24 0.21 5.62 -0.75
C ILE A 24 -0.44 6.61 0.20
N THR A 25 -1.09 7.62 -0.36
CA THR A 25 -1.83 8.61 0.40
C THR A 25 -2.89 7.83 1.16
N TYR A 26 -2.65 7.62 2.45
CA TYR A 26 -3.48 6.85 3.40
C TYR A 26 -4.91 7.41 3.57
N THR A 27 -5.27 8.39 2.74
CA THR A 27 -6.58 9.02 2.64
C THR A 27 -7.52 8.34 1.65
N GLN A 28 -7.05 7.40 0.81
CA GLN A 28 -7.92 6.52 0.02
C GLN A 28 -7.89 5.11 0.60
N CYS A 29 -9.07 4.55 0.85
CA CYS A 29 -9.20 3.15 1.22
C CYS A 29 -8.71 2.26 0.08
N THR A 30 -8.09 1.14 0.43
CA THR A 30 -7.70 0.13 -0.54
C THR A 30 -8.94 -0.51 -1.17
N ASP A 31 -8.78 -1.16 -2.32
CA ASP A 31 -9.85 -1.92 -2.96
C ASP A 31 -10.50 -2.91 -1.97
N GLY A 32 -11.83 -3.00 -2.01
CA GLY A 32 -12.61 -3.80 -1.04
C GLY A 32 -12.98 -3.05 0.25
N TYR A 33 -12.54 -1.79 0.41
CA TYR A 33 -12.87 -0.97 1.57
C TYR A 33 -13.51 0.36 1.18
N GLU A 34 -14.43 0.83 2.01
CA GLU A 34 -15.03 2.16 1.87
C GLU A 34 -14.79 3.02 3.12
N TRP A 35 -14.71 4.34 2.93
CA TRP A 35 -14.48 5.27 4.03
C TRP A 35 -15.74 5.40 4.89
N ASP A 36 -15.64 5.06 6.18
CA ASP A 36 -16.65 5.34 7.19
C ASP A 36 -16.39 6.72 7.83
N PRO A 37 -17.18 7.77 7.51
CA PRO A 37 -16.96 9.10 8.06
C PRO A 37 -17.31 9.20 9.55
N VAL A 38 -18.08 8.25 10.10
CA VAL A 38 -18.46 8.24 11.53
C VAL A 38 -17.31 7.66 12.35
N ARG A 39 -16.75 6.53 11.91
CA ARG A 39 -15.64 5.87 12.60
C ARG A 39 -14.26 6.40 12.20
N GLN A 40 -14.20 7.24 11.17
CA GLN A 40 -12.96 7.78 10.60
C GLN A 40 -11.96 6.66 10.25
N GLN A 41 -12.48 5.59 9.66
CA GLN A 41 -11.69 4.43 9.26
C GLN A 41 -12.22 3.84 7.95
N CYS A 42 -11.37 3.11 7.24
CA CYS A 42 -11.81 2.26 6.15
C CYS A 42 -12.52 1.03 6.73
N LYS A 43 -13.78 0.81 6.35
CA LYS A 43 -14.52 -0.40 6.67
C LYS A 43 -14.56 -1.33 5.47
N ASP A 44 -14.53 -2.61 5.74
CA ASP A 44 -14.67 -3.67 4.74
C ASP A 44 -16.03 -3.52 4.03
N ILE A 45 -16.04 -3.60 2.71
CA ILE A 45 -17.25 -3.61 1.91
C ILE A 45 -17.82 -5.02 1.98
N ASP A 46 -19.09 -5.15 2.34
CA ASP A 46 -19.75 -6.45 2.30
C ASP A 46 -20.12 -6.79 0.85
N GLU A 47 -19.25 -7.51 0.13
CA GLU A 47 -19.50 -7.83 -1.28
C GLU A 47 -20.70 -8.76 -1.47
N CYS A 48 -21.12 -9.47 -0.43
CA CYS A 48 -22.30 -10.33 -0.47
C CYS A 48 -23.60 -9.55 -0.67
N ASP A 49 -23.66 -8.30 -0.19
CA ASP A 49 -24.83 -7.45 -0.32
C ASP A 49 -24.87 -6.71 -1.68
N ILE A 50 -23.74 -6.55 -2.36
CA ILE A 50 -23.62 -5.72 -3.58
C ILE A 50 -23.30 -6.50 -4.84
N VAL A 51 -22.65 -7.67 -4.74
CA VAL A 51 -22.23 -8.49 -5.89
C VAL A 51 -23.00 -9.82 -5.89
N PRO A 52 -23.87 -10.06 -6.88
CA PRO A 52 -24.50 -11.35 -7.07
C PRO A 52 -23.44 -12.45 -7.29
N ASP A 53 -23.59 -13.58 -6.59
CA ASP A 53 -22.63 -14.69 -6.62
C ASP A 53 -21.18 -14.27 -6.27
N ALA A 54 -21.03 -13.32 -5.32
CA ALA A 54 -19.73 -12.86 -4.81
C ALA A 54 -18.81 -14.03 -4.40
N CYS A 55 -19.39 -15.03 -3.75
CA CYS A 55 -18.67 -16.22 -3.29
C CYS A 55 -18.68 -17.32 -4.36
N LYS A 56 -17.48 -17.77 -4.78
CA LYS A 56 -17.29 -18.86 -5.76
C LYS A 56 -16.67 -20.10 -5.11
N GLY A 57 -16.63 -21.22 -5.85
CA GLY A 57 -15.90 -22.42 -5.42
C GLY A 57 -16.52 -23.15 -4.20
N GLY A 58 -17.85 -23.06 -4.03
CA GLY A 58 -18.55 -23.67 -2.89
C GLY A 58 -18.54 -22.81 -1.62
N MET A 59 -17.98 -21.60 -1.69
CA MET A 59 -18.12 -20.60 -0.63
C MET A 59 -19.51 -19.96 -0.65
N LYS A 60 -19.99 -19.49 0.50
CA LYS A 60 -21.27 -18.79 0.65
C LYS A 60 -21.09 -17.58 1.56
N CYS A 61 -21.93 -16.58 1.35
CA CYS A 61 -22.14 -15.49 2.30
C CYS A 61 -22.63 -16.06 3.64
N VAL A 62 -22.15 -15.52 4.76
CA VAL A 62 -22.40 -16.00 6.13
C VAL A 62 -22.89 -14.91 7.04
#